data_AF-A0A2T6F6Y0-F1
#
_entry.id   AF-A0A2T6F6Y0-F1
#
_cell.length_a   1.000
_cell.length_b   1.000
_cell.length_c   1.000
_cell.angle_alpha   90.00
_cell.angle_beta   90.00
_cell.angle_gamma   90.00
#
_symmetry.space_group_name_H-M   'P 1'
#
loop_
_entity.id
_entity.type
_entity.pdbx_description
1 polymer ?
#
loop_
_entity_poly.entity_id
_entity_poly.type
_entity_poly.pdbx_seq_one_letter_code
_entity_poly.pdbx_strand_id
1 'polypeptide(L)'
;MPVPHQYQIPTPKKSVAIIRPNIQFLFHTFLMMIAMLMATSALAADKGNSTNLTDAKAAYQKQRTACLNGTSNEDRATCLREAGAALEAARKGQLNDTQAEYKKNRLDRCNALPERDRPDCLQRMKADGVVEGSAESGGILRESVTTEVGPPVVIVPGGK
;
A
#
# COMPACT_ATOMS: atom_id res chain seq x y z
N MET A 1 -6.16 12.71 -38.44
CA MET A 1 -7.56 12.75 -38.00
C MET A 1 -7.68 11.84 -36.79
N PRO A 2 -7.79 12.36 -35.55
CA PRO A 2 -7.82 11.52 -34.36
C PRO A 2 -9.20 10.88 -34.18
N VAL A 3 -9.21 9.57 -33.96
CA VAL A 3 -10.43 8.79 -33.68
C VAL A 3 -10.83 9.01 -32.22
N PRO A 4 -12.06 9.45 -31.92
CA PRO A 4 -12.48 9.64 -30.53
C PRO A 4 -12.79 8.28 -29.88
N HIS A 5 -11.91 7.84 -28.98
CA HIS A 5 -12.20 6.71 -28.09
C HIS A 5 -13.15 7.18 -26.98
N GLN A 6 -14.42 6.80 -27.10
CA GLN A 6 -15.42 6.96 -26.06
C GLN A 6 -15.14 5.95 -24.93
N TYR A 7 -14.66 6.44 -23.79
CA TYR A 7 -14.54 5.65 -22.56
C TYR A 7 -15.91 5.62 -21.86
N GLN A 8 -16.62 4.49 -21.92
CA GLN A 8 -17.85 4.29 -21.15
C GLN A 8 -17.48 4.02 -19.68
N ILE A 9 -17.82 4.94 -18.78
CA ILE A 9 -17.69 4.76 -17.34
C ILE A 9 -18.91 3.98 -16.84
N PRO A 10 -18.77 2.75 -16.27
CA PRO A 10 -19.89 2.05 -15.68
C PRO A 10 -20.34 2.78 -14.40
N THR A 11 -21.56 3.30 -14.39
CA THR A 11 -22.18 3.88 -13.19
C THR A 11 -22.62 2.77 -12.23
N PRO A 12 -22.29 2.82 -10.93
CA PRO A 12 -22.80 1.86 -9.98
C PRO A 12 -24.30 2.10 -9.72
N LYS A 13 -25.15 1.12 -10.07
CA LYS A 13 -26.55 1.10 -9.62
C LYS A 13 -26.57 0.85 -8.10
N LYS A 14 -26.73 1.91 -7.31
CA LYS A 14 -27.00 1.82 -5.87
C LYS A 14 -28.46 1.40 -5.67
N SER A 15 -28.70 0.10 -5.55
CA SER A 15 -29.95 -0.41 -4.97
C SER A 15 -29.87 -0.31 -3.45
N VAL A 16 -30.31 0.81 -2.89
CA VAL A 16 -30.43 1.00 -1.43
C VAL A 16 -31.75 0.38 -0.99
N ALA A 17 -31.71 -0.81 -0.42
CA ALA A 17 -32.84 -1.41 0.29
C ALA A 17 -32.92 -0.80 1.70
N ILE A 18 -33.92 0.05 1.94
CA ILE A 18 -34.20 0.59 3.27
C ILE A 18 -34.94 -0.48 4.07
N ILE A 19 -34.18 -1.29 4.82
CA ILE A 19 -34.73 -2.20 5.82
C ILE A 19 -35.06 -1.35 7.05
N ARG A 20 -36.36 -1.23 7.41
CA ARG A 20 -36.80 -0.61 8.67
C ARG A 20 -36.67 -1.65 9.79
N PRO A 21 -35.72 -1.54 10.73
CA PRO A 21 -35.65 -2.47 11.84
C PRO A 21 -36.77 -2.17 12.85
N ASN A 22 -37.38 -3.23 13.38
CA ASN A 22 -38.43 -3.14 14.38
C ASN A 22 -37.83 -2.78 15.75
N ILE A 23 -38.04 -1.54 16.19
CA ILE A 23 -37.40 -0.91 17.37
C ILE A 23 -37.68 -1.68 18.68
N GLN A 24 -38.77 -2.45 18.73
CA GLN A 24 -39.16 -3.24 19.91
C GLN A 24 -38.19 -4.40 20.21
N PHE A 25 -37.57 -4.99 19.17
CA PHE A 25 -36.61 -6.10 19.31
C PHE A 25 -35.21 -5.64 19.74
N LEU A 26 -34.86 -4.37 19.50
CA LEU A 26 -33.56 -3.79 19.86
C LEU A 26 -33.42 -3.56 21.38
N PHE A 27 -34.51 -3.26 22.09
CA PHE A 27 -34.47 -3.01 23.53
C PHE A 27 -34.30 -4.28 24.38
N HIS A 28 -34.90 -5.40 23.96
CA HIS A 28 -34.86 -6.65 24.73
C HIS A 28 -33.52 -7.39 24.58
N THR A 29 -32.83 -7.26 23.45
CA THR A 29 -31.50 -7.84 23.23
C THR A 29 -30.39 -7.02 23.89
N PHE A 30 -30.57 -5.70 24.02
CA PHE A 30 -29.58 -4.82 24.64
C PHE A 30 -29.41 -5.06 26.15
N LEU A 31 -30.49 -5.46 26.85
CA LEU A 31 -30.44 -5.68 28.31
C LEU A 31 -29.78 -7.01 28.71
N MET A 32 -29.76 -8.03 27.83
CA MET A 32 -29.12 -9.33 28.09
C MET A 32 -27.62 -9.37 27.74
N MET A 33 -27.14 -8.48 26.87
CA MET A 33 -25.72 -8.44 26.44
C MET A 33 -24.78 -7.74 27.45
N ILE A 34 -25.31 -7.00 28.42
CA ILE A 34 -24.49 -6.30 29.44
C ILE A 34 -24.00 -7.28 30.53
N ALA A 35 -24.63 -8.45 30.69
CA ALA A 35 -24.34 -9.38 31.78
C ALA A 35 -23.23 -10.41 31.50
N MET A 36 -22.67 -10.48 30.29
CA MET A 36 -21.84 -11.64 29.91
C MET A 36 -20.56 -11.30 29.15
N LEU A 37 -19.86 -10.23 29.55
CA LEU A 37 -18.49 -9.98 29.07
C LEU A 37 -17.56 -9.47 30.17
N MET A 38 -17.62 -10.13 31.33
CA MET A 38 -16.66 -9.95 32.43
C MET A 38 -15.97 -11.28 32.72
N ALA A 39 -15.21 -11.82 31.77
CA ALA A 39 -14.21 -12.84 32.03
C ALA A 39 -13.27 -12.99 30.83
N THR A 40 -11.96 -13.05 31.13
CA THR A 40 -10.83 -13.42 30.24
C THR A 40 -10.18 -12.31 29.41
N SER A 41 -9.33 -11.51 30.05
CA SER A 41 -8.12 -11.00 29.38
C SER A 41 -6.92 -11.82 29.89
N ALA A 42 -6.58 -12.89 29.17
CA ALA A 42 -5.28 -13.51 29.29
C ALA A 42 -4.23 -12.52 28.76
N LEU A 43 -3.31 -12.08 29.62
CA LEU A 43 -2.11 -11.38 29.17
C LEU A 43 -1.23 -12.41 28.44
N ALA A 44 -1.39 -12.51 27.12
CA ALA A 44 -0.33 -13.02 26.27
C ALA A 44 0.77 -11.95 26.23
N ALA A 45 1.81 -12.13 27.03
CA ALA A 45 3.04 -11.37 26.91
C ALA A 45 3.73 -11.79 25.59
N ASP A 46 3.43 -11.07 24.52
CA ASP A 46 4.15 -11.17 23.24
C ASP A 46 5.58 -10.68 23.45
N LYS A 47 6.50 -11.64 23.61
CA LYS A 47 7.94 -11.39 23.74
C LYS A 47 8.61 -10.98 22.41
N GLY A 48 7.85 -10.77 21.34
CA GLY A 48 8.34 -10.30 20.03
C GLY A 48 8.38 -8.78 19.86
N ASN A 49 7.78 -8.00 20.77
CA ASN A 49 7.53 -6.57 20.52
C ASN A 49 8.60 -5.59 21.07
N SER A 50 9.56 -6.07 21.87
CA SER A 50 10.58 -5.21 22.49
C SER A 50 11.61 -4.70 21.49
N THR A 51 12.06 -5.54 20.55
CA THR A 51 13.02 -5.16 19.50
C THR A 51 12.40 -4.09 18.59
N ASN A 52 11.17 -4.30 18.12
CA ASN A 52 10.43 -3.36 17.27
C ASN A 52 10.24 -1.98 17.93
N LEU A 53 9.95 -1.94 19.24
CA LEU A 53 9.79 -0.68 19.95
C LEU A 53 11.12 0.07 20.15
N THR A 54 12.23 -0.67 20.29
CA THR A 54 13.56 -0.08 20.45
C THR A 54 14.00 0.56 19.14
N ASP A 55 13.81 -0.14 18.02
CA ASP A 55 14.07 0.36 16.68
C ASP A 55 13.17 1.55 16.33
N ALA A 56 11.88 1.50 16.70
CA ALA A 56 10.96 2.62 16.50
C ALA A 56 11.37 3.87 17.30
N LYS A 57 11.90 3.72 18.52
CA LYS A 57 12.45 4.85 19.29
C LYS A 57 13.68 5.45 18.61
N ALA A 58 14.58 4.62 18.08
CA ALA A 58 15.75 5.09 17.34
C ALA A 58 15.34 5.82 16.05
N ALA A 59 14.39 5.28 15.30
CA ALA A 59 13.81 5.93 14.12
C ALA A 59 13.17 7.28 14.45
N TYR A 60 12.39 7.35 15.54
CA TYR A 60 11.82 8.60 16.04
C TYR A 60 12.90 9.65 16.37
N GLN A 61 13.97 9.26 17.07
CA GLN A 61 15.06 10.18 17.40
C GLN A 61 15.76 10.72 16.14
N LYS A 62 16.00 9.85 15.16
CA LYS A 62 16.56 10.24 13.85
C LYS A 62 15.65 11.23 13.13
N GLN A 63 14.37 10.91 12.99
CA GLN A 63 13.39 11.77 12.31
C GLN A 63 13.22 13.11 13.05
N ARG A 64 13.11 13.09 14.37
CA ARG A 64 13.05 14.31 15.18
C ARG A 64 14.27 15.21 14.96
N THR A 65 15.46 14.63 14.86
CA THR A 65 16.68 15.39 14.57
C THR A 65 16.59 16.06 13.20
N ALA A 66 16.14 15.33 12.17
CA ALA A 66 15.88 15.85 10.83
C ALA A 66 14.78 16.95 10.80
N CYS A 67 13.76 16.84 11.67
CA CYS A 67 12.76 17.90 11.82
C CYS A 67 13.35 19.17 12.45
N LEU A 68 14.25 19.03 13.42
CA LEU A 68 14.79 20.15 14.20
C LEU A 68 15.90 20.91 13.46
N ASN A 69 16.73 20.21 12.69
CA ASN A 69 17.82 20.81 11.90
C ASN A 69 17.35 21.30 10.52
N GLY A 70 16.07 21.07 10.15
CA GLY A 70 15.49 21.51 8.89
C GLY A 70 15.90 20.67 7.67
N THR A 71 16.42 19.45 7.86
CA THR A 71 16.75 18.55 6.74
C THR A 71 15.57 17.68 6.29
N SER A 72 14.39 17.85 6.88
CA SER A 72 13.16 17.24 6.39
C SER A 72 12.62 17.99 5.16
N ASN A 73 11.98 17.27 4.25
CA ASN A 73 11.27 17.84 3.09
C ASN A 73 9.88 18.40 3.45
N GLU A 74 9.54 18.48 4.74
CA GLU A 74 8.23 18.88 5.26
C GLU A 74 8.33 20.03 6.26
N ASP A 75 7.22 20.73 6.50
CA ASP A 75 7.13 21.69 7.60
C ASP A 75 7.49 21.02 8.95
N ARG A 76 8.31 21.69 9.75
CA ARG A 76 8.80 21.19 11.04
C ARG A 76 7.68 20.73 11.97
N ALA A 77 6.57 21.47 12.04
CA ALA A 77 5.45 21.10 12.91
C ALA A 77 4.74 19.83 12.43
N THR A 78 4.66 19.64 11.11
CA THR A 78 4.13 18.43 10.47
C THR A 78 5.07 17.26 10.69
N CYS A 79 6.37 17.43 10.39
CA CYS A 79 7.40 16.42 10.59
C CYS A 79 7.43 15.87 12.03
N LEU A 80 7.38 16.74 13.05
CA LEU A 80 7.35 16.31 14.46
C LEU A 80 6.08 15.55 14.81
N ARG A 81 4.94 15.93 14.23
CA ARG A 81 3.65 15.26 14.43
C ARG A 81 3.67 13.86 13.84
N GLU A 82 4.17 13.71 12.61
CA GLU A 82 4.28 12.43 11.93
C GLU A 82 5.26 11.49 12.63
N ALA A 83 6.43 12.01 13.05
CA ALA A 83 7.38 11.24 13.84
C ALA A 83 6.76 10.70 15.15
N GLY A 84 5.99 11.54 15.85
CA GLY A 84 5.28 11.15 17.07
C GLY A 84 4.18 10.12 16.81
N ALA A 85 3.41 10.29 15.72
CA ALA A 85 2.37 9.35 15.32
C ALA A 85 2.96 7.97 14.98
N ALA A 86 4.08 7.93 14.26
CA ALA A 86 4.78 6.68 13.93
C ALA A 86 5.26 5.94 15.19
N LEU A 87 5.84 6.66 16.16
CA LEU A 87 6.24 6.06 17.44
C LEU A 87 5.04 5.52 18.24
N GLU A 88 3.92 6.24 18.23
CA GLU A 88 2.71 5.81 18.93
C GLU A 88 2.07 4.58 18.28
N ALA A 89 2.05 4.53 16.95
CA ALA A 89 1.63 3.34 16.20
C ALA A 89 2.53 2.13 16.55
N ALA A 90 3.85 2.34 16.63
CA ALA A 90 4.79 1.29 17.06
C ALA A 90 4.49 0.78 18.47
N ARG A 91 4.23 1.68 19.43
CA ARG A 91 3.85 1.32 20.81
C ARG A 91 2.58 0.49 20.88
N LYS A 92 1.62 0.78 20.00
CA LYS A 92 0.35 0.05 19.87
C LYS A 92 0.48 -1.24 19.07
N GLY A 93 1.65 -1.56 18.51
CA GLY A 93 1.85 -2.73 17.65
C GLY A 93 1.09 -2.62 16.32
N GLN A 94 0.88 -1.40 15.82
CA GLN A 94 0.10 -1.14 14.60
C GLN A 94 0.98 -1.04 13.33
N LEU A 95 2.29 -1.19 13.46
CA LEU A 95 3.21 -1.20 12.32
C LEU A 95 3.30 -2.62 11.75
N ASN A 96 2.71 -2.81 10.58
CA ASN A 96 2.83 -4.05 9.80
C ASN A 96 3.78 -3.79 8.63
N ASP A 97 5.08 -3.81 8.94
CA ASP A 97 6.14 -3.43 8.01
C ASP A 97 6.90 -4.65 7.49
N THR A 98 6.18 -5.68 7.02
CA THR A 98 6.85 -6.90 6.55
C THR A 98 7.31 -6.77 5.10
N GLN A 99 8.54 -7.23 4.82
CA GLN A 99 9.09 -7.25 3.46
C GLN A 99 8.23 -8.05 2.48
N ALA A 100 7.50 -9.06 2.98
CA ALA A 100 6.57 -9.86 2.20
C ALA A 100 5.33 -9.05 1.77
N GLU A 101 4.71 -8.31 2.69
CA GLU A 101 3.57 -7.43 2.38
C GLU A 101 3.97 -6.33 1.40
N TYR A 102 5.15 -5.72 1.55
CA TYR A 102 5.65 -4.73 0.59
C TYR A 102 5.84 -5.29 -0.81
N LYS A 103 6.36 -6.52 -0.93
CA LYS A 103 6.49 -7.20 -2.23
C LYS A 103 5.12 -7.51 -2.83
N LYS A 104 4.19 -8.01 -2.01
CA LYS A 104 2.82 -8.30 -2.44
C LYS A 104 2.12 -7.04 -2.94
N ASN A 105 2.07 -5.97 -2.13
CA ASN A 105 1.43 -4.71 -2.48
C ASN A 105 2.03 -4.10 -3.75
N ARG A 106 3.35 -4.22 -3.93
CA ARG A 106 4.03 -3.77 -5.16
C ARG A 106 3.48 -4.46 -6.40
N LEU A 107 3.30 -5.79 -6.36
CA LEU A 107 2.79 -6.56 -7.48
C LEU A 107 1.28 -6.35 -7.68
N ASP A 108 0.52 -6.22 -6.59
CA ASP A 108 -0.93 -6.01 -6.65
C ASP A 108 -1.29 -4.71 -7.39
N ARG A 109 -0.42 -3.69 -7.34
CA ARG A 109 -0.59 -2.46 -8.13
C ARG A 109 -0.63 -2.69 -9.64
N CYS A 110 0.02 -3.74 -10.16
CA CYS A 110 -0.03 -4.07 -11.58
C CYS A 110 -1.40 -4.61 -12.03
N ASN A 111 -2.26 -5.06 -11.11
CA ASN A 111 -3.57 -5.61 -11.44
C ASN A 111 -4.56 -4.54 -11.97
N ALA A 112 -4.28 -3.25 -11.75
CA ALA A 112 -5.09 -2.16 -12.26
C ALA A 112 -4.82 -1.83 -13.75
N LEU A 113 -3.78 -2.41 -14.35
CA LEU A 113 -3.41 -2.17 -15.74
C LEU A 113 -4.17 -3.08 -16.72
N PRO A 114 -4.37 -2.64 -17.97
CA PRO A 114 -4.87 -3.52 -19.03
C PRO A 114 -3.99 -4.78 -19.20
N GLU A 115 -4.60 -5.87 -19.68
CA GLU A 115 -3.91 -7.17 -19.81
C GLU A 115 -2.62 -7.09 -20.63
N ARG A 116 -2.60 -6.27 -21.70
CA ARG A 116 -1.42 -6.01 -22.52
C ARG A 116 -0.24 -5.39 -21.77
N ASP A 117 -0.49 -4.56 -20.76
CA ASP A 117 0.55 -3.77 -20.08
C ASP A 117 0.96 -4.41 -18.73
N ARG A 118 0.15 -5.35 -18.21
CA ARG A 118 0.41 -6.03 -16.93
C ARG A 118 1.74 -6.80 -16.91
N PRO A 119 2.13 -7.57 -17.95
CA PRO A 119 3.40 -8.29 -17.96
C PRO A 119 4.61 -7.37 -17.79
N ASP A 120 4.62 -6.23 -18.49
CA ASP A 120 5.69 -5.24 -18.40
C ASP A 120 5.76 -4.59 -17.02
N CYS A 121 4.62 -4.27 -16.40
CA CYS A 121 4.58 -3.77 -15.03
C CYS A 121 5.19 -4.78 -14.06
N LEU A 122 4.77 -6.05 -14.15
CA LEU A 122 5.30 -7.10 -13.29
C LEU A 122 6.81 -7.24 -13.47
N GLN A 123 7.30 -7.15 -14.71
CA GLN A 123 8.73 -7.21 -15.01
C GLN A 123 9.51 -6.05 -14.36
N ARG A 124 9.01 -4.81 -14.45
CA ARG A 124 9.63 -3.65 -13.78
C ARG A 124 9.61 -3.73 -12.25
N MET A 125 8.61 -4.41 -11.68
CA MET A 125 8.44 -4.53 -10.22
C MET A 125 9.29 -5.64 -9.58
N LYS A 126 9.79 -6.59 -10.38
CA LYS A 126 10.78 -7.59 -9.95
C LYS A 126 12.11 -6.92 -9.61
N ALA A 127 12.98 -7.63 -8.89
CA ALA A 127 14.21 -7.07 -8.33
C ALA A 127 15.34 -6.90 -9.38
N ASP A 128 15.10 -7.34 -10.61
CA ASP A 128 16.13 -7.68 -11.58
C ASP A 128 16.40 -6.53 -12.57
N GLY A 129 15.70 -5.41 -12.40
CA GLY A 129 15.81 -4.20 -13.23
C GLY A 129 16.67 -3.10 -12.61
N VAL A 130 16.92 -2.05 -13.38
CA VAL A 130 17.63 -0.85 -12.91
C VAL A 130 16.71 -0.07 -11.98
N VAL A 131 17.23 0.36 -10.83
CA VAL A 131 16.51 1.16 -9.84
C VAL A 131 17.29 2.42 -9.52
N GLU A 132 16.66 3.57 -9.70
CA GLU A 132 17.27 4.88 -9.47
C GLU A 132 16.40 5.76 -8.59
N GLY A 133 17.03 6.68 -7.86
CA GLY A 133 16.37 7.59 -6.94
C GLY A 133 16.04 6.97 -5.58
N SER A 134 15.35 7.75 -4.74
CA SER A 134 14.87 7.32 -3.43
C SER A 134 13.52 7.96 -3.12
N ALA A 135 12.79 7.38 -2.17
CA ALA A 135 11.57 8.02 -1.66
C ALA A 135 11.88 9.41 -1.06
N GLU A 136 13.03 9.55 -0.40
CA GLU A 136 13.50 10.82 0.16
C GLU A 136 13.79 11.87 -0.92
N SER A 137 14.32 11.48 -2.09
CA SER A 137 14.62 12.38 -3.20
C SER A 137 13.42 12.63 -4.14
N GLY A 138 12.21 12.19 -3.76
CA GLY A 138 10.98 12.46 -4.49
C GLY A 138 10.51 11.37 -5.46
N GLY A 139 11.20 10.22 -5.54
CA GLY A 139 10.72 9.12 -6.37
C GLY A 139 11.73 8.00 -6.60
N ILE A 140 11.19 6.82 -6.91
CA ILE A 140 11.97 5.64 -7.33
C ILE A 140 11.57 5.30 -8.76
N LEU A 141 12.54 5.37 -9.67
CA LEU A 141 12.38 4.95 -11.06
C LEU A 141 12.82 3.49 -11.20
N ARG A 142 12.09 2.73 -12.02
CA ARG A 142 12.33 1.31 -12.28
C ARG A 142 12.26 1.05 -13.77
N GLU A 143 13.32 0.45 -14.30
CA GLU A 143 13.44 0.14 -15.72
C GLU A 143 13.70 -1.34 -15.93
N SER A 144 13.07 -1.88 -16.98
CA SER A 144 13.32 -3.22 -17.50
C SER A 144 13.33 -3.17 -19.03
N VAL A 145 14.27 -3.87 -19.65
CA VAL A 145 14.36 -3.99 -21.11
C VAL A 145 13.89 -5.38 -21.52
N THR A 146 12.91 -5.42 -22.42
CA THR A 146 12.43 -6.67 -23.05
C THR A 146 12.83 -6.63 -24.52
N THR A 147 13.58 -7.62 -24.99
CA THR A 147 13.97 -7.75 -26.39
C THR A 147 13.03 -8.72 -27.10
N GLU A 148 12.31 -8.23 -28.11
CA GLU A 148 11.44 -9.04 -28.95
C GLU A 148 12.19 -9.49 -30.21
N VAL A 149 12.02 -10.75 -30.61
CA VAL A 149 12.58 -11.24 -31.88
C VAL A 149 11.71 -10.73 -33.02
N GLY A 150 12.31 -9.95 -33.92
CA GLY A 150 11.61 -9.47 -35.12
C GLY A 150 11.18 -10.61 -36.04
N PRO A 151 10.15 -10.40 -36.88
CA PRO A 151 9.76 -11.38 -37.89
C PRO A 151 10.96 -11.68 -38.82
N PRO A 152 11.07 -12.93 -39.32
CA PRO A 152 12.17 -13.28 -40.21
C PRO A 152 12.13 -12.40 -41.47
N VAL A 153 13.29 -11.83 -41.81
CA VAL A 153 13.45 -11.12 -43.08
C VAL A 153 13.45 -12.17 -44.20
N VAL A 154 12.32 -12.29 -44.91
CA VAL A 154 12.24 -13.12 -46.11
C VAL A 154 12.91 -12.36 -47.25
N ILE A 155 14.14 -12.75 -47.58
CA ILE A 155 14.82 -12.25 -48.78
C ILE A 155 14.18 -12.95 -49.98
N VAL A 156 13.37 -12.22 -50.76
CA VAL A 156 12.88 -12.72 -52.05
C VAL A 156 13.96 -12.41 -53.09
N PRO A 157 14.67 -13.40 -53.64
CA PRO A 157 15.61 -13.14 -54.73
C PRO A 157 14.84 -12.60 -55.93
N GLY A 158 15.20 -11.40 -56.38
CA GLY A 158 14.58 -10.73 -57.53
C GLY A 158 14.64 -11.61 -58.78
N GLY A 159 13.47 -11.98 -59.28
CA GLY A 159 13.33 -12.60 -60.60
C GLY A 159 13.74 -11.62 -61.68
N LYS A 160 14.55 -12.10 -62.63
CA LYS A 160 14.87 -11.43 -63.90
C LYS A 160 13.61 -11.21 -64.73
#